data_AF-A0A1C6DAB2-F1
#
_entry.id   AF-A0A1C6DAB2-F1
#
_cell.length_a   1.000
_cell.length_b   1.000
_cell.length_c   1.000
_cell.angle_alpha   90.00
_cell.angle_beta   90.00
_cell.angle_gamma   90.00
#
_symmetry.space_group_name_H-M   'P 1'
#
loop_
_entity.id
_entity.type
_entity.pdbx_description
1 polymer ?
#
loop_
_entity_poly.entity_id
_entity_poly.type
_entity_poly.pdbx_seq_one_letter_code
_entity_poly.pdbx_strand_id
1 'polypeptide(L)'
;MAREAMIELNCISEQKDITLLLDILCNGGWKVYNNKGNIEYLPIGDDENFCWQEDKISYEKLKEIIVMKQQKNELVGIHMFYEYTSYGISLLARNTDKVIISIDINRNAIDEKRDSLTNFEWYFSKLIMILYKDKSFMFSYKFEDYVD
;
A
#
# COMPACT_ATOMS: atom_id res chain seq x y z
N MET A 1 -18.38 -13.02 -1.54
CA MET A 1 -16.96 -12.90 -1.93
C MET A 1 -16.13 -12.65 -0.66
N ALA A 2 -14.80 -12.54 -0.67
CA ALA A 2 -14.13 -11.86 0.44
C ALA A 2 -14.50 -10.38 0.30
N ARG A 3 -14.82 -9.70 1.41
CA ARG A 3 -15.26 -8.31 1.33
C ARG A 3 -14.06 -7.42 1.03
N GLU A 4 -14.12 -6.71 -0.08
CA GLU A 4 -13.03 -5.86 -0.57
C GLU A 4 -13.30 -4.40 -0.23
N ALA A 5 -12.27 -3.69 0.19
CA ALA A 5 -12.30 -2.24 0.27
C ALA A 5 -10.98 -1.72 -0.29
N MET A 6 -11.02 -0.52 -0.88
CA MET A 6 -9.82 0.11 -1.40
C MET A 6 -9.84 1.62 -1.21
N ILE A 7 -8.64 2.17 -1.20
CA ILE A 7 -8.38 3.61 -1.30
C ILE A 7 -7.64 3.85 -2.61
N GLU A 8 -8.23 4.64 -3.49
CA GLU A 8 -7.50 5.23 -4.62
C GLU A 8 -6.92 6.56 -4.14
N LEU A 9 -5.60 6.72 -4.28
CA LEU A 9 -4.88 7.93 -3.95
C LEU A 9 -4.24 8.49 -5.22
N ASN A 10 -4.50 9.77 -5.50
CA ASN A 10 -3.92 10.47 -6.65
C ASN A 10 -3.06 11.63 -6.13
N CYS A 11 -1.73 11.48 -6.18
CA CYS A 11 -0.80 12.55 -5.80
C CYS A 11 -0.67 13.56 -6.94
N ILE A 12 -0.84 14.83 -6.60
CA ILE A 12 -0.71 15.97 -7.50
C ILE A 12 0.66 16.60 -7.21
N SER A 13 1.71 16.00 -7.78
CA SER A 13 3.10 16.43 -7.61
C SER A 13 3.84 16.33 -8.94
N GLU A 14 4.82 17.22 -9.15
CA GLU A 14 5.77 17.09 -10.26
C GLU A 14 6.70 15.88 -10.07
N GLN A 15 7.00 15.52 -8.82
CA GLN A 15 7.79 14.35 -8.47
C GLN A 15 6.88 13.14 -8.22
N LYS A 16 7.02 12.12 -9.08
CA LYS A 16 6.16 10.93 -9.08
C LYS A 16 6.86 9.70 -8.49
N ASP A 17 7.49 9.89 -7.34
CA ASP A 17 8.37 8.90 -6.71
C ASP A 17 7.59 8.03 -5.71
N ILE A 18 7.48 6.73 -6.01
CA ILE A 18 6.83 5.76 -5.12
C ILE A 18 7.68 5.52 -3.86
N THR A 19 9.01 5.63 -3.95
CA THR A 19 9.88 5.42 -2.79
C THR A 19 9.68 6.48 -1.73
N LEU A 20 9.44 7.74 -2.13
CA LEU A 20 9.08 8.81 -1.20
C LEU A 20 7.74 8.53 -0.49
N LEU A 21 6.73 8.06 -1.23
CA LEU A 21 5.45 7.65 -0.63
C LEU A 21 5.67 6.53 0.40
N LEU A 22 6.50 5.54 0.06
CA LEU A 22 6.81 4.42 0.92
C LEU A 22 7.52 4.87 2.21
N ASP A 23 8.47 5.80 2.11
CA ASP A 23 9.19 6.36 3.26
C ASP A 23 8.23 7.09 4.21
N ILE A 24 7.30 7.89 3.68
CA ILE A 24 6.31 8.59 4.51
C ILE A 24 5.40 7.60 5.25
N LEU A 25 4.91 6.58 4.54
CA LEU A 25 4.09 5.54 5.16
C LEU A 25 4.86 4.76 6.23
N CYS A 26 6.14 4.44 5.97
CA CYS A 26 7.01 3.78 6.95
C CYS A 26 7.23 4.63 8.20
N ASN A 27 7.49 5.93 8.03
CA ASN A 27 7.59 6.89 9.14
C ASN A 27 6.27 7.01 9.92
N GLY A 28 5.16 6.66 9.29
CA GLY A 28 3.82 6.61 9.85
C GLY A 28 3.44 5.33 10.62
N GLY A 29 4.36 4.35 10.70
CA GLY A 29 4.15 3.08 11.41
C GLY A 29 3.81 1.89 10.50
N TRP A 30 3.77 2.08 9.17
CA TRP A 30 3.70 0.95 8.25
C TRP A 30 5.05 0.26 8.10
N LYS A 31 5.05 -1.04 7.85
CA LYS A 31 6.24 -1.87 7.70
C LYS A 31 6.12 -2.70 6.45
N VAL A 32 7.19 -2.78 5.66
CA VAL A 32 7.26 -3.66 4.47
C VAL A 32 7.63 -5.10 4.82
N TYR A 33 8.13 -5.32 6.04
CA TYR A 33 8.51 -6.65 6.50
C TYR A 33 7.29 -7.35 7.09
N ASN A 34 7.02 -8.56 6.61
CA ASN A 34 6.03 -9.44 7.19
C ASN A 34 6.52 -10.04 8.53
N ASN A 35 5.69 -10.88 9.16
CA ASN A 35 6.02 -11.53 10.43
C ASN A 35 7.21 -12.50 10.38
N LYS A 36 7.65 -12.94 9.19
CA LYS A 36 8.86 -13.76 8.97
C LYS A 36 10.11 -12.91 8.77
N GLY A 37 9.97 -11.58 8.70
CA GLY A 37 11.06 -10.66 8.37
C GLY A 37 11.40 -10.62 6.89
N ASN A 38 10.49 -11.08 6.02
CA ASN A 38 10.61 -11.02 4.57
C ASN A 38 9.79 -9.85 4.01
N ILE A 39 10.07 -9.46 2.76
CA ILE A 39 9.29 -8.45 2.03
C ILE A 39 8.48 -9.15 0.95
N GLU A 40 7.20 -8.78 0.84
CA GLU A 40 6.27 -9.28 -0.18
C GLU A 40 6.03 -8.22 -1.26
N TYR A 41 6.39 -8.53 -2.51
CA TYR A 41 6.42 -7.55 -3.61
C TYR A 41 6.21 -8.20 -4.99
N LEU A 42 5.88 -7.39 -6.00
CA LEU A 42 5.87 -7.82 -7.40
C LEU A 42 7.27 -7.71 -8.03
N PRO A 43 7.83 -8.80 -8.59
CA PRO A 43 9.17 -8.80 -9.15
C PRO A 43 9.26 -8.00 -10.45
N ILE A 44 10.49 -7.67 -10.86
CA ILE A 44 10.77 -7.02 -12.16
C ILE A 44 10.36 -7.98 -13.28
N GLY A 45 9.68 -7.45 -14.30
CA GLY A 45 9.17 -8.24 -15.43
C GLY A 45 7.86 -8.99 -15.14
N ASP A 46 7.20 -8.73 -14.01
CA ASP A 46 5.80 -9.15 -13.81
C ASP A 46 4.89 -8.42 -14.81
N ASP A 47 4.32 -9.19 -15.74
CA ASP A 47 3.40 -8.72 -16.79
C ASP A 47 1.95 -8.71 -16.28
N GLU A 48 1.73 -8.09 -15.12
CA GLU A 48 0.43 -7.97 -14.44
C GLU A 48 -0.25 -9.32 -14.15
N ASN A 49 0.54 -10.38 -14.02
CA ASN A 49 0.07 -11.70 -13.61
C ASN A 49 -0.03 -11.82 -12.08
N PHE A 50 0.37 -10.78 -11.35
CA PHE A 50 0.37 -10.72 -9.90
C PHE A 50 1.17 -11.88 -9.27
N CYS A 51 2.33 -12.20 -9.85
CA CYS A 51 3.24 -13.24 -9.38
C CYS A 51 4.05 -12.74 -8.16
N TRP A 52 3.37 -12.49 -7.04
CA TRP A 52 3.97 -12.01 -5.79
C TRP A 52 5.14 -12.90 -5.34
N GLN A 53 6.23 -12.26 -4.92
CA GLN A 53 7.37 -12.91 -4.29
C GLN A 53 7.46 -12.54 -2.82
N GLU A 54 7.96 -13.46 -2.00
CA GLU A 54 8.27 -13.26 -0.59
C GLU A 54 9.76 -13.57 -0.38
N ASP A 55 10.59 -12.53 -0.31
CA ASP A 55 12.04 -12.71 -0.20
C ASP A 55 12.63 -12.03 1.03
N LYS A 56 13.74 -12.58 1.51
CA LYS A 56 14.57 -11.96 2.54
C LYS A 56 15.50 -10.91 1.92
N ILE A 57 14.94 -9.76 1.58
CA ILE A 57 15.66 -8.60 1.04
C ILE A 57 15.62 -7.41 2.00
N SER A 58 16.55 -6.46 1.83
CA SER A 58 16.55 -5.21 2.60
C SER A 58 15.56 -4.19 2.02
N TYR A 59 15.18 -3.21 2.84
CA TYR A 59 14.37 -2.07 2.39
C TYR A 59 15.03 -1.27 1.26
N GLU A 60 16.35 -1.09 1.32
CA GLU A 60 17.11 -0.45 0.22
C GLU A 60 17.02 -1.26 -1.07
N LYS A 61 17.08 -2.60 -0.97
CA LYS A 61 16.92 -3.46 -2.14
C LYS A 61 15.52 -3.37 -2.73
N LEU A 62 14.48 -3.28 -1.89
CA LEU A 62 13.12 -3.02 -2.34
C LEU A 62 13.04 -1.68 -3.08
N LYS A 63 13.64 -0.60 -2.56
CA LYS A 63 13.66 0.70 -3.24
C LYS A 63 14.35 0.65 -4.60
N GLU A 64 15.46 -0.09 -4.74
CA GLU A 64 16.08 -0.33 -6.05
C GLU A 64 15.11 -1.00 -7.04
N ILE A 65 14.36 -2.02 -6.57
CA ILE A 65 13.35 -2.72 -7.38
C ILE A 65 12.26 -1.75 -7.82
N ILE A 66 11.72 -0.94 -6.90
CA ILE A 66 10.70 0.07 -7.19
C ILE A 66 11.20 1.03 -8.27
N VAL A 67 12.39 1.61 -8.10
CA VAL A 67 12.97 2.55 -9.07
C VAL A 67 13.13 1.91 -10.45
N MET A 68 13.64 0.69 -10.52
CA MET A 68 13.78 -0.03 -11.80
C MET A 68 12.42 -0.29 -12.47
N LYS A 69 11.40 -0.66 -11.70
CA LYS A 69 10.04 -0.89 -12.22
C LYS A 69 9.40 0.41 -12.69
N GLN A 70 9.52 1.51 -11.94
CA GLN A 70 9.03 2.82 -12.35
C GLN A 70 9.69 3.30 -13.66
N GLN A 71 11.00 3.13 -13.82
CA GLN A 71 11.73 3.49 -15.05
C GLN A 71 11.25 2.70 -16.27
N LYS A 72 10.79 1.47 -16.07
CA LYS A 72 10.22 0.60 -17.12
C LYS A 72 8.70 0.75 -17.27
N ASN A 73 8.07 1.65 -16.49
CA ASN A 73 6.62 1.78 -16.40
C ASN A 73 5.93 0.45 -16.04
N GLU A 74 6.56 -0.41 -15.25
CA GLU A 74 5.98 -1.65 -14.73
C GLU A 74 5.15 -1.37 -13.47
N LEU A 75 4.13 -2.19 -13.22
CA LEU A 75 3.33 -2.10 -12.00
C LEU A 75 4.17 -2.50 -10.79
N VAL A 76 4.34 -1.59 -9.84
CA VAL A 76 4.89 -1.87 -8.51
C VAL A 76 3.78 -2.42 -7.64
N GLY A 77 4.05 -3.50 -6.93
CA GLY A 77 3.18 -4.04 -5.89
C GLY A 77 3.99 -4.33 -4.63
N ILE A 78 3.47 -3.89 -3.48
CA ILE A 78 4.11 -4.05 -2.16
C ILE A 78 3.03 -4.35 -1.13
N HIS A 79 3.22 -5.38 -0.32
CA HIS A 79 2.41 -5.54 0.89
C HIS A 79 3.02 -4.74 2.04
N MET A 80 2.18 -4.05 2.79
CA MET A 80 2.57 -3.32 3.99
C MET A 80 1.72 -3.73 5.18
N PHE A 81 2.32 -3.72 6.37
CA PHE A 81 1.71 -4.15 7.62
C PHE A 81 1.80 -3.03 8.65
N TYR A 82 0.70 -2.74 9.35
CA TYR A 82 0.72 -1.70 10.36
C TYR A 82 1.30 -2.24 11.67
N GLU A 83 2.24 -1.49 12.25
CA GLU A 83 2.98 -1.94 13.42
C GLU A 83 2.10 -2.36 14.60
N TYR A 84 2.55 -3.40 15.32
CA TYR A 84 1.86 -3.98 16.48
C TYR A 84 0.46 -4.53 16.20
N THR A 85 0.08 -4.68 14.92
CA THR A 85 -1.19 -5.29 14.50
C THR A 85 -0.93 -6.39 13.46
N SER A 86 -1.97 -7.16 13.14
CA SER A 86 -1.94 -8.09 12.01
C SER A 86 -2.43 -7.46 10.70
N TYR A 87 -2.88 -6.21 10.75
CA TYR A 87 -3.55 -5.52 9.65
C TYR A 87 -2.56 -5.10 8.58
N GLY A 88 -2.91 -5.35 7.32
CA GLY A 88 -2.09 -5.00 6.18
C GLY A 88 -2.88 -4.40 5.03
N ILE A 89 -2.14 -3.98 4.01
CA ILE A 89 -2.62 -3.46 2.75
C ILE A 89 -1.73 -3.95 1.61
N SER A 90 -2.30 -4.04 0.41
CA SER A 90 -1.54 -4.13 -0.83
C SER A 90 -1.51 -2.76 -1.51
N LEU A 91 -0.30 -2.22 -1.73
CA LEU A 91 -0.09 -0.99 -2.48
C LEU A 91 0.32 -1.32 -3.91
N LEU A 92 -0.45 -0.84 -4.89
CA LEU A 92 -0.24 -1.04 -6.32
C LEU A 92 -0.14 0.31 -7.05
N ALA A 93 0.94 0.53 -7.80
CA ALA A 93 1.16 1.79 -8.51
C ALA A 93 2.21 1.66 -9.63
N ARG A 94 2.07 2.41 -10.72
CA ARG A 94 3.20 2.62 -11.67
C ARG A 94 3.99 3.89 -11.35
N ASN A 95 3.30 4.85 -10.76
CA ASN A 95 3.81 6.10 -10.24
C ASN A 95 2.78 6.64 -9.21
N THR A 96 3.02 7.81 -8.64
CA THR A 96 2.10 8.37 -7.62
C THR A 96 0.88 9.10 -8.18
N ASP A 97 0.73 9.24 -9.50
CA ASP A 97 -0.48 9.84 -10.10
C ASP A 97 -1.74 9.07 -9.75
N LYS A 98 -1.59 7.74 -9.65
CA LYS A 98 -2.65 6.81 -9.26
C LYS A 98 -2.05 5.64 -8.49
N VAL A 99 -2.35 5.60 -7.20
CA VAL A 99 -1.97 4.54 -6.27
C VAL A 99 -3.25 3.86 -5.81
N ILE A 100 -3.31 2.54 -5.96
CA ILE A 100 -4.39 1.72 -5.40
C ILE A 100 -3.87 1.08 -4.13
N ILE A 101 -4.59 1.32 -3.03
CA ILE A 101 -4.34 0.67 -1.74
C ILE A 101 -5.53 -0.27 -1.49
N SER A 102 -5.30 -1.56 -1.68
CA SER A 102 -6.27 -2.61 -1.36
C SER A 102 -6.22 -2.94 0.12
N ILE A 103 -7.38 -3.08 0.75
CA ILE A 103 -7.54 -3.46 2.15
C ILE A 103 -7.96 -4.93 2.22
N ASP A 104 -6.98 -5.79 1.92
CA ASP A 104 -7.14 -7.22 1.62
C ASP A 104 -6.38 -8.15 2.59
N ILE A 105 -5.46 -7.60 3.39
CA ILE A 105 -4.66 -8.35 4.36
C ILE A 105 -5.19 -8.11 5.78
N ASN A 106 -5.80 -9.14 6.40
CA ASN A 106 -6.34 -9.10 7.76
C ASN A 106 -7.10 -7.80 8.06
N ARG A 107 -8.02 -7.42 7.18
CA ARG A 107 -8.74 -6.13 7.22
C ARG A 107 -9.29 -5.80 8.62
N ASN A 108 -9.04 -4.57 9.08
CA ASN A 108 -9.69 -4.03 10.27
C ASN A 108 -11.15 -3.68 9.97
N ALA A 109 -12.09 -4.32 10.68
CA ALA A 109 -13.52 -4.16 10.49
C ALA A 109 -14.17 -3.48 11.73
N ILE A 110 -15.37 -2.91 11.56
CA ILE A 110 -16.09 -2.24 12.66
C ILE A 110 -16.53 -3.25 13.75
N ASP A 111 -16.93 -4.45 13.35
CA ASP A 111 -17.25 -5.55 14.26
C ASP A 111 -16.65 -6.89 13.77
N GLU A 112 -16.78 -7.94 14.57
CA GLU A 112 -16.20 -9.27 14.29
C GLU A 112 -17.02 -10.10 13.29
N LYS A 113 -18.13 -9.57 12.77
CA LYS A 113 -18.96 -10.33 11.83
C LYS A 113 -18.29 -10.39 10.47
N ARG A 114 -18.54 -11.50 9.78
CA ARG A 114 -18.00 -11.75 8.45
C ARG A 114 -18.40 -10.67 7.43
N ASP A 115 -19.59 -10.12 7.56
CA ASP A 115 -20.17 -9.08 6.72
C ASP A 115 -19.92 -7.67 7.28
N SER A 116 -19.08 -7.49 8.29
CA SER A 116 -18.78 -6.17 8.83
C SER A 116 -18.21 -5.23 7.77
N LEU A 117 -18.61 -3.96 7.85
CA LEU A 117 -17.97 -2.88 7.10
C LEU A 117 -16.50 -2.75 7.52
N THR A 118 -15.67 -2.25 6.61
CA THR A 118 -14.30 -1.85 6.92
C THR A 118 -14.30 -0.70 7.90
N ASN A 119 -13.41 -0.72 8.89
CA ASN A 119 -13.22 0.41 9.79
C ASN A 119 -12.44 1.52 9.07
N PHE A 120 -13.14 2.29 8.24
CA PHE A 120 -12.55 3.35 7.44
C PHE A 120 -11.88 4.43 8.30
N GLU A 121 -12.43 4.77 9.47
CA GLU A 121 -11.82 5.77 10.36
C GLU A 121 -10.38 5.38 10.73
N TRP A 122 -10.15 4.10 11.02
CA TRP A 122 -8.83 3.60 11.31
C TRP A 122 -7.88 3.77 10.11
N TYR A 123 -8.28 3.34 8.91
CA TYR A 123 -7.45 3.49 7.71
C TYR A 123 -7.25 4.95 7.30
N PHE A 124 -8.26 5.79 7.47
CA PHE A 124 -8.15 7.24 7.27
C PHE A 124 -7.10 7.84 8.22
N SER A 125 -7.13 7.47 9.50
CA SER A 125 -6.13 7.93 10.46
C SER A 125 -4.72 7.39 10.19
N LYS A 126 -4.59 6.16 9.66
CA LYS A 126 -3.30 5.48 9.47
C LYS A 126 -2.71 5.60 8.08
N LEU A 127 -3.46 6.10 7.10
CA LEU A 127 -2.94 6.36 5.74
C LEU A 127 -3.10 7.84 5.41
N ILE A 128 -4.34 8.30 5.30
CA ILE A 128 -4.65 9.64 4.77
C ILE A 128 -4.11 10.74 5.69
N MET A 129 -4.31 10.62 6.99
CA MET A 129 -3.81 11.61 7.96
C MET A 129 -2.28 11.63 8.06
N ILE A 130 -1.59 10.54 7.71
CA ILE A 130 -0.12 10.49 7.68
C ILE A 130 0.38 11.33 6.52
N LEU A 131 -0.15 11.07 5.32
CA LEU A 131 0.18 11.82 4.11
C LEU A 131 -0.18 13.31 4.24
N TYR A 132 -1.33 13.62 4.83
CA TYR A 132 -1.77 15.00 5.05
C TYR A 132 -0.82 15.80 5.97
N LYS A 133 -0.23 15.15 6.99
CA LYS A 133 0.69 15.80 7.93
C LYS A 133 2.08 16.04 7.36
N ASP A 134 2.56 15.16 6.49
CA ASP A 134 3.90 15.23 5.90
C ASP A 134 4.06 16.41 4.92
N LYS A 135 2.96 16.85 4.28
CA LYS A 135 2.89 17.99 3.33
C LYS A 135 3.75 17.86 2.06
N SER A 136 4.48 16.77 1.87
CA SER A 136 5.25 16.52 0.64
C SER A 136 4.38 16.32 -0.60
N PHE A 137 3.11 15.96 -0.42
CA PHE A 137 2.16 15.77 -1.51
C PHE A 137 0.91 16.61 -1.29
N MET A 138 0.46 17.29 -2.34
CA MET A 138 -0.96 17.56 -2.53
C MET A 138 -1.58 16.30 -3.12
N PHE A 139 -2.71 15.83 -2.60
CA PHE A 139 -3.33 14.60 -3.09
C PHE A 139 -4.84 14.64 -2.95
N SER A 140 -5.51 13.80 -3.73
CA SER A 140 -6.91 13.43 -3.54
C SER A 140 -7.00 11.96 -3.17
N TYR A 141 -8.10 11.57 -2.53
CA TYR A 141 -8.36 10.18 -2.20
C TYR A 141 -9.84 9.84 -2.43
N LYS A 142 -10.10 8.59 -2.79
CA LYS A 142 -11.44 7.99 -2.88
C LYS A 142 -11.42 6.68 -2.11
N PHE A 143 -12.42 6.46 -1.27
CA PHE A 143 -12.62 5.20 -0.56
C PHE A 143 -13.83 4.46 -1.13
N GLU A 144 -13.68 3.17 -1.36
CA GLU A 144 -14.75 2.27 -1.79
C GLU A 144 -14.76 1.04 -0.88
N ASP A 145 -15.92 0.69 -0.36
CA ASP A 145 -16.17 -0.55 0.40
C ASP A 145 -17.28 -1.32 -0.32
N TYR A 146 -16.92 -2.48 -0.86
CA TYR A 146 -17.84 -3.31 -1.64
C TYR A 146 -18.71 -4.13 -0.68
N VAL A 147 -20.03 -3.98 -0.81
CA VAL A 147 -21.03 -4.69 0.00
C VAL A 147 -21.77 -5.66 -0.93
N ASP A 148 -21.77 -6.95 -0.58
CA ASP A 148 -22.58 -7.99 -1.21
C ASP A 148 -24.08 -7.83 -0.82
#